data_AF-X0SZB0-F1
#
_entry.id   AF-X0SZB0-F1
#
_cell.length_a   1.000
_cell.length_b   1.000
_cell.length_c   1.000
_cell.angle_alpha   90.00
_cell.angle_beta   90.00
_cell.angle_gamma   90.00
#
_symmetry.space_group_name_H-M   'P 1'
#
loop_
_entity.id
_entity.type
_entity.pdbx_description
1 polymer ?
#
loop_
_entity_poly.entity_id
_entity_poly.type
_entity_poly.pdbx_seq_one_letter_code
_entity_poly.pdbx_strand_id
1 'polypeptide(L)'
;MLDAQNGDTITFDPAVFPPNAPETIAITSGLPQINQGYLTIDASDAGVILDGSQLPTDSWIPGLEIVSDGNTIRGLQVIHFTGTGIVVALHGRNNTVGGDRSIGAGPTGQGNLCSGNDFGIGLWDFASNNIVTGNLVGTDASGTRGLGNRIYGVWIEEGMENVIGPDNIIAYNGRFGIAVEGSDSSGNTLTQNSIHDNGGAGIRLLSGGNSSLDAPLTFDFDLAGGMTTGTTCANCTVEIFSDSSDEGATYEG
;
A
#
# COMPACT_ATOMS: atom_id res chain seq x y z
N MET A 1 -4.10 20.62 7.06
CA MET A 1 -2.65 20.59 6.75
C MET A 1 -2.04 21.94 6.46
N LEU A 2 -2.81 22.98 6.10
CA LEU A 2 -2.24 24.30 5.78
C LEU A 2 -1.44 24.93 6.92
N ASP A 3 -1.78 24.60 8.18
CA ASP A 3 -1.08 25.11 9.36
C ASP A 3 0.00 24.17 9.90
N ALA A 4 0.09 22.94 9.39
CA ALA A 4 1.06 21.95 9.87
C ALA A 4 2.49 22.40 9.53
N GLN A 5 3.40 22.21 10.48
CA GLN A 5 4.82 22.52 10.37
C GLN A 5 5.65 21.24 10.33
N ASN A 6 6.87 21.33 9.83
CA ASN A 6 7.81 20.22 9.79
C ASN A 6 7.96 19.57 11.18
N GLY A 7 7.74 18.25 11.27
CA GLY A 7 7.82 17.48 12.51
C GLY A 7 6.51 17.37 13.30
N ASP A 8 5.43 18.03 12.86
CA ASP A 8 4.15 17.96 13.56
C ASP A 8 3.55 16.55 13.53
N THR A 9 2.84 16.20 14.60
CA THR A 9 2.03 15.00 14.68
C THR A 9 0.55 15.39 14.72
N ILE A 10 -0.22 14.88 13.76
CA ILE A 10 -1.67 15.04 13.67
C ILE A 10 -2.30 13.75 14.19
N THR A 11 -3.01 13.86 15.30
CA THR A 11 -3.82 12.78 15.89
C THR A 11 -5.30 13.13 15.84
N PHE A 12 -6.14 12.12 16.07
CA PHE A 12 -7.60 12.25 16.03
C PHE A 12 -8.19 11.92 17.39
N ASP A 13 -9.14 12.73 17.86
CA ASP A 13 -9.80 12.54 19.15
C ASP A 13 -10.68 11.28 19.12
N PRO A 14 -10.40 10.24 19.94
CA PRO A 14 -11.22 9.03 19.99
C PRO A 14 -12.66 9.26 20.48
N ALA A 15 -12.95 10.40 21.10
CA ALA A 15 -14.33 10.77 21.43
C ALA A 15 -15.12 11.20 20.18
N VAL A 16 -14.44 11.73 19.16
CA VAL A 16 -15.02 12.12 17.86
C VAL A 16 -14.94 10.99 16.85
N PHE A 17 -13.85 10.20 16.89
CA PHE A 17 -13.60 9.06 16.02
C PHE A 17 -13.41 7.78 16.85
N PRO A 18 -14.49 7.21 17.41
CA PRO A 18 -14.37 6.04 18.27
C PRO A 18 -13.70 4.86 17.55
N PRO A 19 -12.72 4.19 18.17
CA PRO A 19 -11.98 3.10 17.53
C PRO A 19 -12.87 1.92 17.11
N ASN A 20 -13.93 1.66 17.87
CA ASN A 20 -14.89 0.57 17.65
C ASN A 20 -16.17 1.00 16.90
N ALA A 21 -16.29 2.29 16.57
CA ALA A 21 -17.37 2.84 15.76
C ALA A 21 -16.80 3.95 14.88
N PRO A 22 -16.08 3.60 13.80
CA PRO A 22 -15.40 4.58 12.97
C PRO A 22 -16.34 5.62 12.38
N GLU A 23 -15.88 6.87 12.35
CA GLU A 23 -16.63 8.02 11.86
C GLU A 23 -16.04 8.55 10.55
N THR A 24 -16.92 9.07 9.70
CA THR A 24 -16.59 9.46 8.32
C THR A 24 -16.38 10.95 8.18
N ILE A 25 -15.26 11.31 7.57
CA ILE A 25 -14.99 12.63 7.01
C ILE A 25 -15.30 12.55 5.52
N ALA A 26 -16.46 13.08 5.12
CA ALA A 26 -16.86 13.14 3.72
C ALA A 26 -16.03 14.19 2.97
N ILE A 27 -15.33 13.76 1.93
CA ILE A 27 -14.46 14.61 1.12
C ILE A 27 -15.23 15.08 -0.13
N THR A 28 -15.44 16.38 -0.25
CA THR A 28 -16.19 17.00 -1.36
C THR A 28 -15.29 17.71 -2.38
N SER A 29 -14.01 17.86 -2.06
CA SER A 29 -12.96 18.43 -2.92
C SER A 29 -11.61 17.84 -2.51
N GLY A 30 -10.65 17.76 -3.43
CA GLY A 30 -9.32 17.21 -3.15
C GLY A 30 -8.68 17.78 -1.89
N LEU A 31 -8.07 16.90 -1.10
CA LEU A 31 -7.32 17.30 0.09
C LEU A 31 -6.05 18.06 -0.34
N PRO A 32 -5.59 19.03 0.45
CA PRO A 32 -4.32 19.71 0.17
C PRO A 32 -3.17 18.69 0.17
N GLN A 33 -2.12 18.96 -0.60
CA GLN A 33 -0.90 18.16 -0.59
C GLN A 33 -0.14 18.28 0.73
N ILE A 34 0.53 17.20 1.14
CA ILE A 34 1.53 17.17 2.21
C ILE A 34 2.85 17.68 1.63
N ASN A 35 3.13 18.97 1.85
CA ASN A 35 4.32 19.66 1.33
C ASN A 35 5.41 19.84 2.39
N GLN A 36 5.04 19.73 3.67
CA GLN A 36 5.97 19.77 4.78
C GLN A 36 6.53 18.37 5.00
N GLY A 37 7.83 18.24 5.24
CA GLY A 37 8.43 16.97 5.58
C GLY A 37 8.24 16.59 7.04
N TYR A 38 8.57 15.34 7.37
CA TYR A 38 8.57 14.78 8.73
C TYR A 38 7.25 14.88 9.47
N LEU A 39 6.13 15.00 8.77
CA LEU A 39 4.80 14.98 9.37
C LEU A 39 4.42 13.56 9.75
N THR A 40 3.77 13.40 10.90
CA THR A 40 3.08 12.15 11.25
C THR A 40 1.58 12.39 11.25
N ILE A 41 0.83 11.63 10.44
CA ILE A 41 -0.63 11.52 10.55
C ILE A 41 -0.93 10.16 11.16
N ASP A 42 -1.45 10.17 12.40
CA ASP A 42 -1.62 8.98 13.21
C ASP A 42 -3.07 8.82 13.66
N ALA A 43 -3.77 7.89 13.02
CA ALA A 43 -5.10 7.44 13.41
C ALA A 43 -5.08 6.04 14.06
N SER A 44 -3.91 5.56 14.52
CA SER A 44 -3.78 4.17 15.02
C SER A 44 -4.66 3.86 16.23
N ASP A 45 -5.05 4.89 16.99
CA ASP A 45 -5.95 4.80 18.15
C ASP A 45 -7.34 5.38 17.89
N ALA A 46 -7.73 5.59 16.64
CA ALA A 46 -9.00 6.22 16.26
C ALA A 46 -9.66 5.54 15.06
N GLY A 47 -10.99 5.61 14.98
CA GLY A 47 -11.75 5.10 13.85
C GLY A 47 -11.99 6.18 12.80
N VAL A 48 -10.96 6.55 12.03
CA VAL A 48 -11.07 7.63 11.03
C VAL A 48 -11.29 7.05 9.63
N ILE A 49 -12.34 7.51 8.96
CA ILE A 49 -12.61 7.22 7.54
C ILE A 49 -12.53 8.52 6.73
N LEU A 50 -11.66 8.55 5.73
CA LEU A 50 -11.69 9.55 4.66
C LEU A 50 -12.46 8.94 3.49
N ASP A 51 -13.63 9.49 3.16
CA ASP A 51 -14.50 8.96 2.10
C ASP A 51 -14.61 9.94 0.93
N GLY A 52 -14.09 9.52 -0.23
CA GLY A 52 -14.10 10.26 -1.48
C GLY A 52 -15.40 10.12 -2.29
N SER A 53 -16.43 9.41 -1.80
CA SER A 53 -17.66 9.10 -2.55
C SER A 53 -18.45 10.32 -3.06
N GLN A 54 -18.17 11.52 -2.55
CA GLN A 54 -18.80 12.79 -2.96
C GLN A 54 -17.93 13.62 -3.93
N LEU A 55 -16.79 13.09 -4.39
CA LEU A 55 -15.92 13.75 -5.34
C LEU A 55 -16.47 13.70 -6.78
N PRO A 56 -16.11 14.68 -7.64
CA PRO A 56 -16.41 14.62 -9.07
C PRO A 56 -15.80 13.37 -9.73
N THR A 57 -16.59 12.60 -10.47
CA THR A 57 -16.15 11.33 -11.09
C THR A 57 -15.39 11.50 -12.40
N ASP A 58 -15.26 12.73 -12.90
CA ASP A 58 -14.59 13.08 -14.17
C ASP A 58 -13.13 13.54 -13.97
N SER A 59 -12.67 13.59 -12.73
CA SER A 59 -11.35 14.07 -12.35
C SER A 59 -10.63 13.01 -11.53
N TRP A 60 -9.32 12.86 -11.75
CA TRP A 60 -8.50 12.02 -10.90
C TRP A 60 -8.14 12.80 -9.64
N ILE A 61 -8.62 12.35 -8.48
CA ILE A 61 -8.43 13.03 -7.20
C ILE A 61 -7.98 11.99 -6.16
N PRO A 62 -6.75 12.11 -5.60
CA PRO A 62 -6.25 11.20 -4.60
C PRO A 62 -6.85 11.49 -3.21
N GLY A 63 -6.73 10.53 -2.30
CA GLY A 63 -7.04 10.72 -0.89
C GLY A 63 -6.00 11.59 -0.21
N LEU A 64 -4.79 11.06 -0.03
CA LEU A 64 -3.65 11.80 0.51
C LEU A 64 -2.50 11.79 -0.48
N GLU A 65 -2.00 12.96 -0.82
CA GLU A 65 -0.85 13.15 -1.71
C GLU A 65 0.34 13.73 -0.94
N ILE A 66 1.43 12.97 -0.90
CA ILE A 66 2.68 13.28 -0.23
C ILE A 66 3.72 13.68 -1.27
N VAL A 67 4.17 14.93 -1.22
CA VAL A 67 5.15 15.50 -2.16
C VAL A 67 6.39 16.03 -1.42
N SER A 68 6.61 15.49 -0.22
CA SER A 68 7.70 15.83 0.69
C SER A 68 8.32 14.58 1.30
N ASP A 69 9.34 14.78 2.14
CA ASP A 69 10.17 13.68 2.68
C ASP A 69 9.85 13.37 4.14
N GLY A 70 10.11 12.12 4.56
CA GLY A 70 10.20 11.75 5.98
C GLY A 70 8.86 11.61 6.70
N ASN A 71 7.73 11.61 6.00
CA ASN A 71 6.42 11.58 6.62
C ASN A 71 6.01 10.16 7.04
N THR A 72 5.10 10.04 8.00
CA THR A 72 4.48 8.78 8.40
C THR A 72 2.96 8.89 8.38
N ILE A 73 2.28 8.03 7.62
CA ILE A 73 0.81 7.97 7.56
C ILE A 73 0.35 6.60 8.04
N ARG A 74 -0.47 6.54 9.09
CA ARG A 74 -0.87 5.27 9.72
C ARG A 74 -2.30 5.30 10.30
N GLY A 75 -2.95 4.14 10.32
CA GLY A 75 -4.25 3.92 10.96
C GLY A 75 -5.47 4.53 10.26
N LEU A 76 -5.31 5.06 9.04
CA LEU A 76 -6.42 5.67 8.31
C LEU A 76 -7.18 4.63 7.48
N GLN A 77 -8.49 4.80 7.35
CA GLN A 77 -9.29 4.18 6.29
C GLN A 77 -9.50 5.23 5.18
N VAL A 78 -9.00 4.98 3.97
CA VAL A 78 -9.03 5.90 2.83
C VAL A 78 -9.74 5.23 1.67
N ILE A 79 -10.99 5.65 1.42
CA ILE A 79 -11.91 4.90 0.56
C ILE A 79 -12.63 5.76 -0.48
N HIS A 80 -13.03 5.12 -1.58
CA HIS A 80 -13.87 5.69 -2.65
C HIS A 80 -13.30 6.95 -3.33
N PHE A 81 -11.98 7.09 -3.38
CA PHE A 81 -11.34 8.14 -4.16
C PHE A 81 -11.28 7.76 -5.64
N THR A 82 -11.58 8.73 -6.50
CA THR A 82 -11.44 8.63 -7.96
C THR A 82 -10.00 8.48 -8.44
N GLY A 83 -9.03 8.69 -7.55
CA GLY A 83 -7.61 8.46 -7.78
C GLY A 83 -7.02 7.44 -6.82
N THR A 84 -5.76 7.62 -6.44
CA THR A 84 -5.08 6.76 -5.46
C THR A 84 -5.53 7.09 -4.05
N GLY A 85 -5.73 6.07 -3.20
CA GLY A 85 -6.00 6.29 -1.78
C GLY A 85 -4.90 7.11 -1.09
N ILE A 86 -3.69 6.57 -1.02
CA ILE A 86 -2.49 7.28 -0.50
C ILE A 86 -1.38 7.22 -1.54
N VAL A 87 -0.82 8.37 -1.92
CA VAL A 87 0.26 8.46 -2.92
C VAL A 87 1.45 9.25 -2.38
N VAL A 88 2.67 8.73 -2.62
CA VAL A 88 3.93 9.48 -2.54
C VAL A 88 4.34 9.81 -3.97
N ALA A 89 4.56 11.09 -4.25
CA ALA A 89 4.85 11.61 -5.59
C ALA A 89 5.96 12.66 -5.56
N LEU A 90 6.30 13.19 -6.74
CA LEU A 90 7.22 14.32 -6.95
C LEU A 90 8.54 14.17 -6.20
N HIS A 91 9.21 13.03 -6.39
CA HIS A 91 10.48 12.68 -5.75
C HIS A 91 10.44 12.52 -4.22
N GLY A 92 9.27 12.38 -3.59
CA GLY A 92 9.15 12.20 -2.14
C GLY A 92 9.93 10.98 -1.63
N ARG A 93 10.67 11.17 -0.54
CA ARG A 93 11.61 10.17 0.00
C ARG A 93 11.42 9.85 1.46
N ASN A 94 11.84 8.65 1.85
CA ASN A 94 11.91 8.24 3.27
C ASN A 94 10.55 8.35 3.98
N ASN A 95 9.44 8.22 3.26
CA ASN A 95 8.11 8.19 3.84
C ASN A 95 7.75 6.77 4.27
N THR A 96 6.95 6.67 5.32
CA THR A 96 6.37 5.41 5.80
C THR A 96 4.84 5.48 5.65
N VAL A 97 4.27 4.55 4.90
CA VAL A 97 2.83 4.37 4.77
C VAL A 97 2.46 3.06 5.45
N GLY A 98 1.82 3.17 6.61
CA GLY A 98 1.38 2.05 7.45
C GLY A 98 2.33 1.78 8.62
N GLY A 99 2.26 0.56 9.17
CA GLY A 99 2.98 0.13 10.37
C GLY A 99 2.43 -1.19 10.92
N ASP A 100 2.70 -1.50 12.19
CA ASP A 100 2.23 -2.72 12.83
C ASP A 100 0.71 -2.65 13.15
N ARG A 101 -0.08 -3.50 12.48
CA ARG A 101 -1.54 -3.61 12.70
C ARG A 101 -1.93 -4.07 14.10
N SER A 102 -1.01 -4.64 14.88
CA SER A 102 -1.25 -5.03 16.28
C SER A 102 -1.07 -3.86 17.27
N ILE A 103 -0.55 -2.72 16.82
CA ILE A 103 -0.34 -1.52 17.63
C ILE A 103 -1.46 -0.51 17.38
N GLY A 104 -2.12 -0.10 18.46
CA GLY A 104 -3.21 0.88 18.45
C GLY A 104 -4.59 0.25 18.65
N ALA A 105 -5.53 1.06 19.10
CA ALA A 105 -6.91 0.63 19.37
C ALA A 105 -7.85 0.73 18.15
N GLY A 106 -7.42 1.39 17.07
CA GLY A 106 -8.19 1.61 15.84
C GLY A 106 -8.47 0.32 15.07
N PRO A 107 -9.39 0.36 14.09
CA PRO A 107 -9.84 -0.81 13.36
C PRO A 107 -8.74 -1.53 12.58
N THR A 108 -7.63 -0.84 12.30
CA THR A 108 -6.50 -1.36 11.50
C THR A 108 -5.15 -1.21 12.22
N GLY A 109 -5.14 -0.85 13.51
CA GLY A 109 -3.90 -0.48 14.22
C GLY A 109 -3.11 0.59 13.45
N GLN A 110 -1.80 0.41 13.27
CA GLN A 110 -1.00 1.32 12.44
C GLN A 110 -1.14 1.08 10.93
N GLY A 111 -1.77 -0.01 10.50
CA GLY A 111 -2.02 -0.24 9.07
C GLY A 111 -3.04 0.75 8.52
N ASN A 112 -2.85 1.24 7.29
CA ASN A 112 -3.91 1.96 6.59
C ASN A 112 -4.79 0.96 5.81
N LEU A 113 -6.06 1.29 5.64
CA LEU A 113 -6.95 0.62 4.71
C LEU A 113 -7.15 1.50 3.47
N CYS A 114 -6.81 0.99 2.29
CA CYS A 114 -6.99 1.67 1.01
C CYS A 114 -7.83 0.80 0.07
N SER A 115 -9.14 1.09 -0.01
CA SER A 115 -10.12 0.26 -0.72
C SER A 115 -11.19 1.09 -1.41
N GLY A 116 -11.77 0.57 -2.50
CA GLY A 116 -12.77 1.29 -3.29
C GLY A 116 -12.19 2.46 -4.10
N ASN A 117 -10.87 2.60 -4.16
CA ASN A 117 -10.19 3.65 -4.91
C ASN A 117 -9.88 3.20 -6.34
N ASP A 118 -9.40 4.10 -7.21
CA ASP A 118 -8.86 3.69 -8.52
C ASP A 118 -7.58 2.85 -8.34
N PHE A 119 -6.68 3.32 -7.48
CA PHE A 119 -5.50 2.61 -7.00
C PHE A 119 -5.44 2.64 -5.47
N GLY A 120 -4.93 1.59 -4.83
CA GLY A 120 -4.81 1.56 -3.37
C GLY A 120 -3.74 2.52 -2.84
N ILE A 121 -2.46 2.17 -3.08
CA ILE A 121 -1.28 2.95 -2.66
C ILE A 121 -0.37 3.19 -3.87
N GLY A 122 0.15 4.41 -4.02
CA GLY A 122 1.01 4.81 -5.14
C GLY A 122 2.37 5.33 -4.70
N LEU A 123 3.43 4.98 -5.43
CA LEU A 123 4.77 5.54 -5.33
C LEU A 123 5.22 5.97 -6.73
N TRP A 124 4.94 7.20 -7.14
CA TRP A 124 5.08 7.66 -8.52
C TRP A 124 6.05 8.83 -8.64
N ASP A 125 6.32 9.27 -9.87
CA ASP A 125 7.17 10.43 -10.17
C ASP A 125 8.49 10.39 -9.42
N PHE A 126 9.22 9.28 -9.54
CA PHE A 126 10.54 9.09 -8.94
C PHE A 126 10.56 9.12 -7.40
N ALA A 127 9.44 8.78 -6.75
CA ALA A 127 9.40 8.50 -5.32
C ALA A 127 10.40 7.37 -4.97
N SER A 128 11.22 7.60 -3.93
CA SER A 128 12.30 6.65 -3.62
C SER A 128 12.54 6.46 -2.12
N ASN A 129 13.09 5.30 -1.74
CA ASN A 129 13.41 4.99 -0.35
C ASN A 129 12.19 5.08 0.60
N ASN A 130 10.98 4.79 0.11
CA ASN A 130 9.77 4.76 0.93
C ASN A 130 9.44 3.34 1.39
N ILE A 131 8.73 3.22 2.51
CA ILE A 131 8.29 1.96 3.09
C ILE A 131 6.76 1.93 3.12
N VAL A 132 6.18 0.89 2.52
CA VAL A 132 4.74 0.59 2.58
C VAL A 132 4.58 -0.73 3.33
N THR A 133 4.09 -0.71 4.56
CA THR A 133 4.05 -1.91 5.43
C THR A 133 2.75 -2.02 6.22
N GLY A 134 2.28 -3.25 6.44
CA GLY A 134 1.12 -3.52 7.29
C GLY A 134 -0.22 -2.96 6.79
N ASN A 135 -0.33 -2.54 5.53
CA ASN A 135 -1.56 -1.96 5.00
C ASN A 135 -2.56 -3.04 4.55
N LEU A 136 -3.84 -2.70 4.56
CA LEU A 136 -4.95 -3.47 4.00
C LEU A 136 -5.38 -2.81 2.68
N VAL A 137 -5.15 -3.46 1.55
CA VAL A 137 -5.34 -2.85 0.23
C VAL A 137 -6.34 -3.68 -0.57
N GLY A 138 -7.54 -3.11 -0.79
CA GLY A 138 -8.64 -3.76 -1.49
C GLY A 138 -9.52 -4.67 -0.61
N THR A 139 -9.25 -4.75 0.69
CA THR A 139 -10.04 -5.50 1.67
C THR A 139 -10.86 -4.59 2.59
N ASP A 140 -11.72 -5.18 3.43
CA ASP A 140 -12.28 -4.52 4.61
C ASP A 140 -11.29 -4.48 5.77
N ALA A 141 -11.64 -3.83 6.88
CA ALA A 141 -10.75 -3.68 8.04
C ALA A 141 -10.36 -5.02 8.69
N SER A 142 -11.09 -6.10 8.42
CA SER A 142 -10.72 -7.45 8.88
C SER A 142 -9.66 -8.11 7.99
N GLY A 143 -9.43 -7.59 6.79
CA GLY A 143 -8.58 -8.19 5.77
C GLY A 143 -9.21 -9.36 5.02
N THR A 144 -10.50 -9.67 5.26
CA THR A 144 -11.11 -10.91 4.73
C THR A 144 -12.13 -10.69 3.63
N ARG A 145 -12.85 -9.56 3.63
CA ARG A 145 -13.87 -9.29 2.61
C ARG A 145 -13.32 -8.34 1.55
N GLY A 146 -13.51 -8.69 0.28
CA GLY A 146 -13.14 -7.83 -0.83
C GLY A 146 -14.04 -6.61 -0.97
N LEU A 147 -13.40 -5.43 -0.98
CA LEU A 147 -13.99 -4.16 -1.42
C LEU A 147 -13.42 -3.75 -2.78
N GLY A 148 -12.14 -4.09 -3.00
CA GLY A 148 -11.37 -3.93 -4.22
C GLY A 148 -11.00 -2.48 -4.53
N ASN A 149 -9.83 -2.27 -5.11
CA ASN A 149 -9.57 -1.06 -5.90
C ASN A 149 -9.84 -1.37 -7.38
N ARG A 150 -10.16 -0.34 -8.18
CA ARG A 150 -10.55 -0.53 -9.59
C ARG A 150 -9.41 -1.10 -10.44
N ILE A 151 -8.17 -0.68 -10.20
CA ILE A 151 -7.02 -0.98 -11.06
C ILE A 151 -5.98 -1.79 -10.30
N TYR A 152 -5.01 -1.16 -9.63
CA TYR A 152 -3.94 -1.87 -8.92
C TYR A 152 -4.08 -1.68 -7.41
N GLY A 153 -3.62 -2.66 -6.64
CA GLY A 153 -3.49 -2.50 -5.19
C GLY A 153 -2.39 -1.50 -4.86
N VAL A 154 -1.14 -1.84 -5.20
CA VAL A 154 0.03 -0.97 -5.07
C VAL A 154 0.62 -0.71 -6.45
N TRP A 155 0.94 0.55 -6.76
CA TRP A 155 1.57 0.92 -8.02
C TRP A 155 2.84 1.73 -7.78
N ILE A 156 3.96 1.23 -8.28
CA ILE A 156 5.24 1.94 -8.33
C ILE A 156 5.47 2.37 -9.78
N GLU A 157 5.64 3.66 -10.03
CA GLU A 157 5.88 4.23 -11.36
C GLU A 157 7.12 5.13 -11.32
N GLU A 158 8.14 4.76 -12.11
CA GLU A 158 9.48 5.35 -12.12
C GLU A 158 10.13 5.53 -10.73
N GLY A 159 9.67 4.83 -9.69
CA GLY A 159 10.12 4.94 -8.31
C GLY A 159 11.15 3.87 -7.96
N MET A 160 12.21 4.22 -7.22
CA MET A 160 13.35 3.33 -6.95
C MET A 160 13.60 3.08 -5.46
N GLU A 161 14.21 1.93 -5.15
CA GLU A 161 14.66 1.59 -3.79
C GLU A 161 13.54 1.65 -2.73
N ASN A 162 12.28 1.45 -3.12
CA ASN A 162 11.16 1.39 -2.18
C ASN A 162 10.99 -0.04 -1.64
N VAL A 163 10.41 -0.16 -0.45
CA VAL A 163 10.07 -1.43 0.18
C VAL A 163 8.56 -1.55 0.29
N ILE A 164 7.99 -2.56 -0.35
CA ILE A 164 6.61 -2.97 -0.16
C ILE A 164 6.63 -4.22 0.71
N GLY A 165 6.34 -4.04 1.99
CA GLY A 165 6.41 -5.06 3.01
C GLY A 165 7.15 -4.62 4.27
N PRO A 166 7.10 -5.44 5.33
CA PRO A 166 6.31 -6.67 5.43
C PRO A 166 4.82 -6.39 5.69
N ASP A 167 4.03 -7.46 5.74
CA ASP A 167 2.69 -7.55 6.35
C ASP A 167 1.54 -6.78 5.69
N ASN A 168 1.73 -6.30 4.45
CA ASN A 168 0.58 -5.81 3.68
C ASN A 168 -0.31 -6.98 3.25
N ILE A 169 -1.63 -6.80 3.33
CA ILE A 169 -2.61 -7.67 2.67
C ILE A 169 -3.12 -6.93 1.43
N ILE A 170 -2.86 -7.47 0.26
CA ILE A 170 -3.16 -6.83 -1.04
C ILE A 170 -4.05 -7.78 -1.83
N ALA A 171 -5.35 -7.53 -1.79
CA ALA A 171 -6.31 -8.48 -2.33
C ALA A 171 -7.53 -7.83 -2.98
N TYR A 172 -8.20 -8.59 -3.84
CA TYR A 172 -9.45 -8.19 -4.49
C TYR A 172 -9.36 -6.95 -5.39
N ASN A 173 -8.15 -6.55 -5.81
CA ASN A 173 -7.97 -5.42 -6.71
C ASN A 173 -8.34 -5.81 -8.16
N GLY A 174 -8.86 -4.89 -8.96
CA GLY A 174 -9.44 -5.20 -10.26
C GLY A 174 -8.45 -5.71 -11.32
N ARG A 175 -7.15 -5.50 -11.13
CA ARG A 175 -6.06 -6.02 -11.98
C ARG A 175 -4.94 -6.59 -11.11
N PHE A 176 -3.77 -5.97 -11.09
CA PHE A 176 -2.59 -6.51 -10.40
C PHE A 176 -2.59 -6.15 -8.92
N GLY A 177 -2.08 -7.04 -8.08
CA GLY A 177 -1.84 -6.75 -6.66
C GLY A 177 -0.81 -5.62 -6.53
N ILE A 178 0.42 -5.87 -6.98
CA ILE A 178 1.50 -4.90 -7.06
C ILE A 178 1.97 -4.77 -8.51
N ALA A 179 1.95 -3.54 -9.04
CA ALA A 179 2.52 -3.20 -10.33
C ALA A 179 3.80 -2.37 -10.14
N VAL A 180 4.89 -2.77 -10.79
CA VAL A 180 6.14 -1.99 -10.87
C VAL A 180 6.37 -1.61 -12.31
N GLU A 181 6.32 -0.32 -12.62
CA GLU A 181 6.27 0.20 -13.97
C GLU A 181 7.35 1.25 -14.23
N GLY A 182 7.95 1.20 -15.42
CA GLY A 182 8.97 2.15 -15.86
C GLY A 182 10.38 1.61 -15.70
N SER A 183 11.28 2.01 -16.61
CA SER A 183 12.66 1.50 -16.62
C SER A 183 13.51 2.03 -15.47
N ASP A 184 13.11 3.15 -14.86
CA ASP A 184 13.80 3.72 -13.71
C ASP A 184 13.28 3.13 -12.38
N SER A 185 12.19 2.34 -12.41
CA SER A 185 11.64 1.63 -11.24
C SER A 185 12.48 0.45 -10.76
N SER A 186 13.74 0.69 -10.40
CA SER A 186 14.74 -0.32 -10.07
C SER A 186 15.02 -0.41 -8.56
N GLY A 187 15.50 -1.57 -8.10
CA GLY A 187 15.89 -1.78 -6.72
C GLY A 187 14.73 -1.81 -5.72
N ASN A 188 13.49 -1.91 -6.20
CA ASN A 188 12.33 -2.03 -5.31
C ASN A 188 12.29 -3.44 -4.71
N THR A 189 12.07 -3.51 -3.41
CA THR A 189 11.95 -4.77 -2.66
C THR A 189 10.48 -5.03 -2.36
N LEU A 190 9.97 -6.18 -2.81
CA LEU A 190 8.64 -6.67 -2.49
C LEU A 190 8.84 -7.88 -1.59
N THR A 191 8.46 -7.76 -0.32
CA THR A 191 8.81 -8.75 0.72
C THR A 191 7.62 -9.02 1.64
N GLN A 192 7.37 -10.28 1.96
CA GLN A 192 6.44 -10.70 3.02
C GLN A 192 5.06 -10.03 2.95
N ASN A 193 4.53 -9.89 1.74
CA ASN A 193 3.16 -9.45 1.51
C ASN A 193 2.25 -10.68 1.40
N SER A 194 0.99 -10.55 1.80
CA SER A 194 -0.06 -11.51 1.46
C SER A 194 -0.83 -10.97 0.26
N ILE A 195 -0.64 -11.56 -0.92
CA ILE A 195 -1.23 -11.08 -2.17
C ILE A 195 -2.11 -12.18 -2.76
N HIS A 196 -3.41 -11.90 -2.94
CA HIS A 196 -4.38 -12.91 -3.38
C HIS A 196 -5.68 -12.31 -3.91
N ASP A 197 -6.46 -13.12 -4.62
CA ASP A 197 -7.78 -12.79 -5.17
C ASP A 197 -7.83 -11.50 -6.02
N ASN A 198 -6.73 -11.07 -6.64
CA ASN A 198 -6.78 -9.92 -7.55
C ASN A 198 -7.26 -10.37 -8.95
N GLY A 199 -7.79 -9.43 -9.74
CA GLY A 199 -8.28 -9.70 -11.09
C GLY A 199 -7.19 -10.02 -12.13
N GLY A 200 -5.93 -10.03 -11.71
CA GLY A 200 -4.74 -10.25 -12.52
C GLY A 200 -3.62 -10.90 -11.70
N ALA A 201 -2.37 -10.75 -12.14
CA ALA A 201 -1.22 -11.29 -11.40
C ALA A 201 -1.00 -10.59 -10.06
N GLY A 202 -0.53 -11.35 -9.06
CA GLY A 202 -0.16 -10.79 -7.75
C GLY A 202 0.92 -9.72 -7.88
N ILE A 203 2.02 -10.01 -8.59
CA ILE A 203 3.08 -9.04 -8.92
C ILE A 203 3.22 -8.95 -10.44
N ARG A 204 3.31 -7.72 -10.97
CA ARG A 204 3.56 -7.48 -12.39
C ARG A 204 4.64 -6.42 -12.60
N LEU A 205 5.68 -6.80 -13.34
CA LEU A 205 6.68 -5.87 -13.87
C LEU A 205 6.25 -5.38 -15.26
N LEU A 206 6.22 -4.07 -15.46
CA LEU A 206 5.77 -3.39 -16.67
C LEU A 206 6.86 -2.46 -17.20
N SER A 207 7.00 -2.36 -18.52
CA SER A 207 7.84 -1.32 -19.16
C SER A 207 9.27 -1.22 -18.63
N GLY A 208 9.89 -2.34 -18.25
CA GLY A 208 11.24 -2.36 -17.67
C GLY A 208 11.29 -2.34 -16.14
N GLY A 209 10.14 -2.30 -15.47
CA GLY A 209 10.01 -2.27 -14.01
C GLY A 209 10.84 -3.34 -13.32
N ASN A 210 11.57 -2.92 -12.29
CA ASN A 210 12.57 -3.72 -11.57
C ASN A 210 13.53 -4.47 -12.49
N SER A 211 13.98 -3.82 -13.57
CA SER A 211 14.85 -4.37 -14.61
C SER A 211 14.27 -5.59 -15.33
N SER A 212 12.94 -5.75 -15.33
CA SER A 212 12.25 -6.95 -15.83
C SER A 212 12.81 -8.24 -15.21
N LEU A 213 13.09 -8.21 -13.90
CA LEU A 213 13.63 -9.36 -13.19
C LEU A 213 12.80 -10.62 -13.46
N ASP A 214 13.46 -11.66 -13.96
CA ASP A 214 12.81 -12.94 -14.23
C ASP A 214 12.33 -13.57 -12.92
N ALA A 215 11.10 -14.12 -12.94
CA ALA A 215 10.59 -14.89 -11.83
C ALA A 215 11.50 -16.10 -11.56
N PRO A 216 11.82 -16.42 -10.29
CA PRO A 216 12.50 -17.67 -9.95
C PRO A 216 11.74 -18.88 -10.50
N LEU A 217 12.48 -19.88 -11.01
CA LEU A 217 11.88 -21.11 -11.50
C LEU A 217 11.92 -22.17 -10.40
N THR A 218 10.75 -22.71 -10.04
CA THR A 218 10.65 -23.87 -9.15
C THR A 218 10.56 -25.15 -9.98
N PHE A 219 11.43 -26.13 -9.69
CA PHE A 219 11.45 -27.43 -10.37
C PHE A 219 10.71 -28.52 -9.61
N ASP A 220 10.83 -28.52 -8.29
CA ASP A 220 10.21 -29.51 -7.41
C ASP A 220 9.98 -28.88 -6.03
N PHE A 221 8.90 -29.31 -5.38
CA PHE A 221 8.58 -28.92 -4.01
C PHE A 221 8.11 -30.13 -3.20
N ASP A 222 8.70 -30.32 -2.03
CA ASP A 222 8.26 -31.27 -1.01
C ASP A 222 7.72 -30.49 0.18
N LEU A 223 6.40 -30.31 0.21
CA LEU A 223 5.72 -29.60 1.29
C LEU A 223 5.88 -30.30 2.65
N ALA A 224 5.95 -31.64 2.68
CA ALA A 224 6.10 -32.38 3.93
C ALA A 224 7.55 -32.32 4.44
N GLY A 225 8.52 -32.28 3.53
CA GLY A 225 9.94 -32.14 3.83
C GLY A 225 10.41 -30.69 4.00
N GLY A 226 9.58 -29.70 3.67
CA GLY A 226 9.93 -28.27 3.72
C GLY A 226 11.06 -27.90 2.75
N MET A 227 11.13 -28.57 1.59
CA MET A 227 12.17 -28.34 0.60
C MET A 227 11.57 -27.86 -0.72
N THR A 228 12.21 -26.86 -1.32
CA THR A 228 11.97 -26.47 -2.71
C THR A 228 13.29 -26.50 -3.47
N THR A 229 13.26 -26.83 -4.74
CA THR A 229 14.42 -26.74 -5.63
C THR A 229 14.10 -25.90 -6.84
N GLY A 230 15.07 -25.12 -7.31
CA GLY A 230 14.84 -24.16 -8.38
C GLY A 230 16.09 -23.44 -8.83
N THR A 231 15.89 -22.47 -9.72
CA THR A 231 16.93 -21.51 -10.13
C THR A 231 16.47 -20.08 -9.88
N THR A 232 17.39 -19.25 -9.42
CA THR A 232 17.21 -17.82 -9.21
C THR A 232 18.45 -17.06 -9.69
N CYS A 233 18.37 -15.74 -9.74
CA CYS A 233 19.51 -14.87 -9.98
C CYS A 233 20.57 -15.00 -8.87
N ALA A 234 21.83 -14.76 -9.22
CA ALA A 234 22.93 -14.83 -8.26
C ALA A 234 22.74 -13.80 -7.13
N ASN A 235 22.90 -14.25 -5.88
CA ASN A 235 22.74 -13.45 -4.65
C ASN A 235 21.34 -12.88 -4.42
N CYS A 236 20.33 -13.36 -5.12
CA CYS A 236 18.95 -12.97 -4.85
C CYS A 236 18.42 -13.66 -3.60
N THR A 237 17.78 -12.89 -2.73
CA THR A 237 16.91 -13.44 -1.69
C THR A 237 15.67 -14.01 -2.37
N VAL A 238 15.27 -15.23 -1.99
CA VAL A 238 14.06 -15.88 -2.48
C VAL A 238 13.13 -16.06 -1.29
N GLU A 239 11.91 -15.56 -1.45
CA GLU A 239 10.80 -15.79 -0.52
C GLU A 239 9.81 -16.73 -1.20
N ILE A 240 9.40 -17.77 -0.50
CA ILE A 240 8.49 -18.79 -1.01
C ILE A 240 7.10 -18.49 -0.47
N PHE A 241 6.12 -18.55 -1.37
CA PHE A 241 4.72 -18.36 -1.05
C PHE A 241 3.88 -19.52 -1.57
N SER A 242 2.81 -19.84 -0.86
CA SER A 242 1.75 -20.73 -1.31
C SER A 242 0.46 -19.96 -1.58
N ASP A 243 -0.27 -20.38 -2.61
CA ASP A 243 -1.58 -19.85 -2.98
C ASP A 243 -2.33 -20.83 -3.88
N SER A 244 -3.65 -20.66 -3.96
CA SER A 244 -4.52 -21.34 -4.92
C SER A 244 -4.54 -20.70 -6.32
N SER A 245 -4.08 -19.44 -6.47
CA SER A 245 -4.25 -18.63 -7.68
C SER A 245 -2.95 -17.98 -8.21
N ASP A 246 -1.77 -18.43 -7.77
CA ASP A 246 -0.44 -17.95 -8.21
C ASP A 246 -0.18 -16.45 -7.92
N GLU A 247 -0.67 -15.95 -6.79
CA GLU A 247 -0.49 -14.54 -6.40
C GLU A 247 0.42 -14.32 -5.18
N GLY A 248 0.64 -15.36 -4.36
CA GLY A 248 1.52 -15.28 -3.18
C GLY A 248 0.78 -14.94 -1.88
N ALA A 249 -0.28 -15.70 -1.56
CA ALA A 249 -1.16 -15.46 -0.43
C ALA A 249 -0.50 -15.72 0.93
N THR A 250 0.22 -16.84 1.08
CA THR A 250 0.77 -17.31 2.35
C THR A 250 2.28 -17.42 2.26
N TYR A 251 3.01 -16.75 3.14
CA TYR A 251 4.47 -16.84 3.22
C TYR A 251 4.91 -18.15 3.90
N GLU A 252 5.83 -18.87 3.27
CA GLU A 252 6.29 -20.20 3.70
C GLU A 252 7.76 -20.22 4.17
N GLY A 253 8.56 -19.20 3.81
CA GLY A 253 9.99 -19.12 4.14
C GLY A 253 10.84 -18.49 3.06
#